data_AF-A0AAD9A5H9-F1
#
_entry.id   AF-A0AAD9A5H9-F1
#
_cell.length_a   1.000
_cell.length_b   1.000
_cell.length_c   1.000
_cell.angle_alpha   90.00
_cell.angle_beta   90.00
_cell.angle_gamma   90.00
#
_symmetry.space_group_name_H-M   'P 1'
#
loop_
_entity.id
_entity.type
_entity.pdbx_description
1 polymer ?
#
loop_
_entity_poly.entity_id
_entity_poly.type
_entity_poly.pdbx_seq_one_letter_code
_entity_poly.pdbx_strand_id
1 'polypeptide(L)'
;MSGGNNVVIGLSGCSSSGKTTLARLLRDIFPNTFILHEDDFYKPESELPTKNGLLDWDCPEAISVPDMNKALTHIRENGTFPVSCEPFVDSKEDQNSVGKCPVSDEKIAAMKARVSRWLEPGQPGHAIFTEGKLRVCLFDGFLLYCKEMETTMSLIDIKLFLLVSRAKAQQRREARDGYVTLEGFWKDPPGYVDKIVWPNYVEAHQWLFEEGNVEGRLNEKVLQEKDIKAQLGKGLDIDMETTLEWTIETIITELERRATEKAE
;
A
#
# COMPACT_ATOMS: atom_id res chain seq x y z
N MET A 1 -3.20 16.49 -23.91
CA MET A 1 -2.81 16.73 -22.51
C MET A 1 -1.79 15.67 -22.17
N SER A 2 -0.55 16.08 -21.85
CA SER A 2 0.57 15.18 -21.58
C SER A 2 0.39 14.50 -20.22
N GLY A 3 -0.39 13.42 -20.18
CA GLY A 3 -0.43 12.54 -19.01
C GLY A 3 0.91 11.82 -18.91
N GLY A 4 1.66 12.07 -17.84
CA GLY A 4 2.95 11.43 -17.60
C GLY A 4 2.84 9.89 -17.68
N ASN A 5 3.93 9.22 -18.06
CA ASN A 5 3.94 7.76 -18.13
C ASN A 5 3.94 7.09 -16.74
N ASN A 6 3.95 7.86 -15.65
CA ASN A 6 4.13 7.38 -14.28
C ASN A 6 2.94 6.54 -13.81
N VAL A 7 3.20 5.59 -12.91
CA VAL A 7 2.20 4.65 -12.38
C VAL A 7 2.20 4.68 -10.85
N VAL A 8 1.02 4.80 -10.25
CA VAL A 8 0.82 4.64 -8.80
C VAL A 8 0.25 3.27 -8.48
N ILE A 9 1.02 2.45 -7.76
CA ILE A 9 0.60 1.11 -7.32
C ILE A 9 0.23 1.18 -5.85
N GLY A 10 -1.06 1.05 -5.53
CA GLY A 10 -1.53 1.01 -4.15
C GLY A 10 -1.34 -0.36 -3.54
N LEU A 11 -0.77 -0.41 -2.34
CA LEU A 11 -0.67 -1.57 -1.47
C LEU A 11 -1.52 -1.29 -0.24
N SER A 12 -2.67 -1.96 -0.13
CA SER A 12 -3.59 -1.77 1.00
C SER A 12 -3.95 -3.07 1.72
N GLY A 13 -4.66 -2.93 2.83
CA GLY A 13 -4.96 -4.00 3.78
C GLY A 13 -4.79 -3.54 5.23
N CYS A 14 -5.25 -4.36 6.18
CA CYS A 14 -5.23 -4.04 7.61
C CYS A 14 -3.85 -3.55 8.10
N SER A 15 -3.82 -2.74 9.17
CA SER A 15 -2.58 -2.43 9.87
C SER A 15 -1.83 -3.73 10.23
N SER A 16 -0.50 -3.70 10.10
CA SER A 16 0.37 -4.87 10.35
C SER A 16 0.13 -6.11 9.46
N SER A 17 -0.51 -5.96 8.29
CA SER A 17 -0.60 -7.04 7.29
C SER A 17 0.72 -7.35 6.59
N GLY A 18 1.67 -6.41 6.56
CA GLY A 18 3.00 -6.56 5.95
C GLY A 18 3.24 -5.70 4.70
N LYS A 19 2.35 -4.73 4.41
CA LYS A 19 2.42 -3.82 3.25
C LYS A 19 3.78 -3.13 3.10
N THR A 20 4.29 -2.51 4.16
CA THR A 20 5.57 -1.77 4.16
C THR A 20 6.76 -2.67 3.84
N THR A 21 6.76 -3.90 4.37
CA THR A 21 7.79 -4.89 4.02
C THR A 21 7.73 -5.25 2.54
N LEU A 22 6.52 -5.50 2.01
CA LEU A 22 6.32 -5.78 0.59
C LEU A 22 6.72 -4.58 -0.28
N ALA A 23 6.36 -3.36 0.11
CA ALA A 23 6.70 -2.12 -0.61
C ALA A 23 8.23 -1.95 -0.73
N ARG A 24 8.98 -2.16 0.37
CA ARG A 24 10.44 -2.08 0.37
C ARG A 24 11.07 -3.14 -0.53
N LEU A 25 10.58 -4.38 -0.50
CA LEU A 25 11.04 -5.45 -1.39
C LEU A 25 10.80 -5.09 -2.86
N LEU A 26 9.61 -4.59 -3.20
CA LEU A 26 9.26 -4.20 -4.56
C LEU A 26 10.09 -3.03 -5.06
N ARG A 27 10.32 -2.01 -4.22
CA ARG A 27 11.21 -0.87 -4.52
C ARG A 27 12.62 -1.33 -4.89
N ASP A 28 13.13 -2.34 -4.20
CA ASP A 28 14.48 -2.87 -4.42
C ASP A 28 14.56 -3.85 -5.62
N ILE A 29 13.41 -4.29 -6.15
CA ILE A 29 13.29 -5.24 -7.26
C ILE A 29 12.99 -4.52 -8.59
N PHE A 30 12.09 -3.53 -8.58
CA PHE A 30 11.71 -2.78 -9.77
C PHE A 30 12.55 -1.50 -9.95
N PRO A 31 12.96 -1.15 -11.18
CA PRO A 31 13.72 0.08 -11.43
C PRO A 31 12.84 1.32 -11.24
N ASN A 32 13.46 2.48 -11.02
CA ASN A 32 12.79 3.79 -10.92
C ASN A 32 11.55 3.80 -10.01
N THR A 33 11.63 3.07 -8.89
CA THR A 33 10.53 2.86 -7.97
C THR A 33 10.82 3.56 -6.64
N PHE A 34 9.83 4.25 -6.08
CA PHE A 34 9.90 4.86 -4.75
C PHE A 34 8.60 4.60 -3.98
N ILE A 35 8.61 4.86 -2.67
CA ILE A 35 7.48 4.56 -1.79
C ILE A 35 6.91 5.86 -1.23
N LEU A 36 5.60 6.01 -1.26
CA LEU A 36 4.85 7.02 -0.51
C LEU A 36 4.04 6.29 0.57
N HIS A 37 4.11 6.76 1.82
CA HIS A 37 3.36 6.19 2.92
C HIS A 37 2.12 7.03 3.23
N GLU A 38 0.96 6.40 3.45
CA GLU A 38 -0.26 7.06 3.90
C GLU A 38 -0.05 7.76 5.25
N ASP A 39 0.74 7.15 6.13
CA ASP A 39 1.09 7.66 7.46
C ASP A 39 1.82 9.01 7.42
N ASP A 40 2.43 9.40 6.29
CA ASP A 40 3.04 10.72 6.14
C ASP A 40 1.99 11.85 6.07
N PHE A 41 0.72 11.50 5.86
CA PHE A 41 -0.41 12.43 5.76
C PHE A 41 -1.27 12.49 7.04
N TYR A 42 -0.80 11.94 8.16
CA TYR A 42 -1.46 12.12 9.45
C TYR A 42 -1.59 13.61 9.80
N LYS A 43 -2.77 13.98 10.33
CA LYS A 43 -3.00 15.28 10.94
C LYS A 43 -2.31 15.38 12.31
N PRO A 44 -2.08 16.60 12.84
CA PRO A 44 -1.58 16.79 14.20
C PRO A 44 -2.46 16.11 15.25
N GLU A 45 -1.88 15.68 16.38
CA GLU A 45 -2.62 14.90 17.40
C GLU A 45 -3.81 15.69 17.96
N SER A 46 -3.68 17.03 18.04
CA SER A 46 -4.74 17.93 18.46
C SER A 46 -5.98 17.95 17.56
N GLU A 47 -5.86 17.48 16.32
CA GLU A 47 -6.94 17.43 15.33
C GLU A 47 -7.54 16.03 15.17
N LEU A 48 -6.97 15.02 15.83
CA LEU A 48 -7.44 13.65 15.72
C LEU A 48 -8.75 13.45 16.48
N PRO A 49 -9.69 12.65 15.93
CA PRO A 49 -10.90 12.30 16.65
C PRO A 49 -10.59 11.35 17.81
N THR A 50 -11.58 11.18 18.69
CA THR A 50 -11.53 10.18 19.75
C THR A 50 -12.64 9.16 19.58
N LYS A 51 -12.32 7.89 19.83
CA LYS A 51 -13.27 6.77 19.83
C LYS A 51 -13.03 5.95 21.09
N ASN A 52 -14.09 5.56 21.80
CA ASN A 52 -13.98 4.79 23.05
C ASN A 52 -13.03 5.40 24.12
N GLY A 53 -12.91 6.74 24.15
CA GLY A 53 -12.02 7.46 25.07
C GLY A 53 -10.54 7.41 24.72
N LEU A 54 -10.18 6.98 23.50
CA LEU A 54 -8.82 6.91 22.99
C LEU A 54 -8.69 7.76 21.72
N LEU A 55 -7.51 8.29 21.43
CA LEU A 55 -7.22 8.93 20.14
C LEU A 55 -7.35 7.89 19.03
N ASP A 56 -8.10 8.23 17.99
CA ASP A 56 -8.33 7.35 16.86
C ASP A 56 -7.40 7.69 15.70
N TRP A 57 -6.32 6.90 15.57
CA TRP A 57 -5.35 6.99 14.50
C TRP A 57 -5.75 6.15 13.28
N ASP A 58 -6.72 5.25 13.41
CA ASP A 58 -7.01 4.23 12.40
C ASP A 58 -8.29 4.59 11.60
N CYS A 59 -8.65 5.86 11.52
CA CYS A 59 -9.84 6.36 10.80
C CYS A 59 -9.50 7.39 9.70
N PRO A 60 -10.32 7.51 8.63
CA PRO A 60 -10.08 8.46 7.55
C PRO A 60 -9.94 9.92 8.00
N GLU A 61 -10.64 10.31 9.06
CA GLU A 61 -10.59 11.67 9.62
C GLU A 61 -9.21 12.04 10.18
N ALA A 62 -8.38 11.05 10.52
CA ALA A 62 -7.01 11.24 10.97
C ALA A 62 -6.04 11.61 9.83
N ILE A 63 -6.45 11.40 8.57
CA ILE A 63 -5.59 11.57 7.39
C ILE A 63 -5.98 12.84 6.62
N SER A 64 -4.99 13.61 6.17
CA SER A 64 -5.19 14.72 5.23
C SER A 64 -5.36 14.20 3.81
N VAL A 65 -6.58 13.77 3.48
CA VAL A 65 -6.97 13.36 2.12
C VAL A 65 -6.66 14.44 1.05
N PRO A 66 -6.87 15.75 1.30
CA PRO A 66 -6.50 16.78 0.33
C PRO A 66 -5.01 16.80 -0.02
N ASP A 67 -4.13 16.71 0.99
CA ASP A 67 -2.68 16.73 0.77
C ASP A 67 -2.20 15.44 0.10
N MET A 68 -2.80 14.31 0.47
CA MET A 68 -2.57 13.02 -0.15
C MET A 68 -2.94 13.03 -1.64
N ASN A 69 -4.13 13.53 -1.99
CA ASN A 69 -4.55 13.67 -3.38
C ASN A 69 -3.66 14.63 -4.17
N LYS A 70 -3.21 15.72 -3.55
CA LYS A 70 -2.27 16.66 -4.17
C LYS A 70 -0.92 16.00 -4.46
N ALA A 71 -0.39 15.23 -3.51
CA ALA A 71 0.86 14.49 -3.69
C ALA A 71 0.75 13.44 -4.81
N LEU A 72 -0.32 12.64 -4.81
CA LEU A 72 -0.56 11.63 -5.86
C LEU A 72 -0.74 12.27 -7.24
N THR A 73 -1.47 13.38 -7.34
CA THR A 73 -1.63 14.11 -8.60
C THR A 73 -0.28 14.57 -9.14
N HIS A 74 0.54 15.20 -8.28
CA HIS A 74 1.89 15.63 -8.65
C HIS A 74 2.77 14.45 -9.08
N ILE A 75 2.71 13.31 -8.37
CA ILE A 75 3.47 12.10 -8.70
C ILE A 75 3.06 11.54 -10.07
N ARG A 76 1.77 11.50 -10.39
CA ARG A 76 1.30 11.03 -11.70
C ARG A 76 1.80 11.92 -12.83
N GLU A 77 1.78 13.24 -12.61
CA GLU A 77 2.24 14.22 -13.61
C GLU A 77 3.76 14.23 -13.77
N ASN A 78 4.52 14.18 -12.67
CA ASN A 78 5.95 14.49 -12.66
C ASN A 78 6.87 13.29 -12.34
N GLY A 79 6.33 12.22 -11.75
CA GLY A 79 7.11 11.04 -11.36
C GLY A 79 8.10 11.32 -10.23
N THR A 80 7.83 12.33 -9.41
CA THR A 80 8.65 12.78 -8.29
C THR A 80 7.76 13.15 -7.11
N PHE A 81 8.34 13.29 -5.92
CA PHE A 81 7.65 13.91 -4.80
C PHE A 81 7.41 15.41 -5.06
N PRO A 82 6.32 15.99 -4.51
CA PRO A 82 6.09 17.44 -4.58
C PRO A 82 7.19 18.20 -3.83
N VAL A 83 7.95 19.04 -4.55
CA VAL A 83 9.09 19.82 -4.03
C VAL A 83 8.67 20.84 -2.96
N SER A 84 7.42 21.32 -2.99
CA SER A 84 6.88 22.26 -1.99
C SER A 84 6.55 21.64 -0.65
N CYS A 85 6.82 20.35 -0.48
CA CYS A 85 6.49 19.56 0.70
C CYS A 85 7.76 18.99 1.33
N GLU A 86 8.83 19.78 1.43
CA GLU A 86 9.92 19.41 2.33
C GLU A 86 9.39 19.39 3.78
N PRO A 87 9.62 18.30 4.56
CA PRO A 87 10.45 17.14 4.24
C PRO A 87 9.62 15.85 4.11
N PHE A 88 9.08 15.52 2.93
CA PHE A 88 8.79 14.12 2.58
C PHE A 88 10.07 13.27 2.42
N VAL A 89 11.24 13.86 2.69
CA VAL A 89 12.55 13.18 2.67
C VAL A 89 12.75 12.30 3.91
N ASP A 90 12.04 12.56 5.01
CA ASP A 90 12.06 11.75 6.23
C ASP A 90 10.68 11.15 6.52
N SER A 91 10.28 10.12 5.75
CA SER A 91 9.04 9.40 6.02
C SER A 91 9.02 8.87 7.45
N LYS A 92 7.91 9.06 8.16
CA LYS A 92 7.79 8.60 9.56
C LYS A 92 7.76 7.08 9.63
N GLU A 93 7.17 6.44 8.63
CA GLU A 93 7.15 4.97 8.55
C GLU A 93 8.55 4.39 8.30
N ASP A 94 9.44 5.14 7.66
CA ASP A 94 10.85 4.76 7.52
C ASP A 94 11.68 4.95 8.79
N GLN A 95 11.17 5.72 9.77
CA GLN A 95 11.80 5.87 11.09
C GLN A 95 11.38 4.77 12.09
N ASN A 96 10.33 4.00 11.78
CA ASN A 96 9.87 2.91 12.63
C ASN A 96 10.83 1.70 12.60
N SER A 97 10.92 0.97 13.72
CA SER A 97 11.74 -0.24 13.84
C SER A 97 11.40 -1.26 12.75
N VAL A 98 12.38 -1.65 11.93
CA VAL A 98 12.22 -2.67 10.90
C VAL A 98 12.52 -4.05 11.48
N GLY A 99 11.51 -4.91 11.56
CA GLY A 99 11.69 -6.31 11.94
C GLY A 99 12.50 -7.11 10.90
N LYS A 100 12.88 -8.34 11.25
CA LYS A 100 13.57 -9.25 10.32
C LYS A 100 12.70 -9.50 9.08
N CYS A 101 13.28 -9.35 7.88
CA CYS A 101 12.61 -9.70 6.63
C CYS A 101 12.21 -11.18 6.66
N PRO A 102 10.92 -11.52 6.45
CA PRO A 102 10.44 -12.90 6.47
C PRO A 102 10.69 -13.65 5.15
N VAL A 103 11.24 -12.99 4.13
CA VAL A 103 11.55 -13.57 2.82
C VAL A 103 13.03 -13.98 2.78
N SER A 104 13.30 -15.19 2.29
CA SER A 104 14.67 -15.70 2.11
C SER A 104 15.46 -14.92 1.05
N ASP A 105 16.77 -14.84 1.23
CA ASP A 105 17.66 -14.20 0.25
C ASP A 105 17.59 -14.91 -1.10
N GLU A 106 17.41 -16.23 -1.11
CA GLU A 106 17.20 -17.04 -2.31
C GLU A 106 15.94 -16.63 -3.08
N LYS A 107 14.82 -16.44 -2.37
CA LYS A 107 13.57 -15.98 -3.00
C LYS A 107 13.72 -14.54 -3.52
N ILE A 108 14.34 -13.64 -2.76
CA ILE A 108 14.60 -12.26 -3.22
C ILE A 108 15.46 -12.27 -4.49
N ALA A 109 16.54 -13.06 -4.52
CA ALA A 109 17.41 -13.19 -5.69
C ALA A 109 16.65 -13.75 -6.91
N ALA A 110 15.80 -14.77 -6.71
CA ALA A 110 14.97 -15.32 -7.77
C ALA A 110 13.99 -14.27 -8.34
N MET A 111 13.36 -13.47 -7.49
CA MET A 111 12.45 -12.41 -7.90
C MET A 111 13.16 -11.27 -8.65
N LYS A 112 14.36 -10.87 -8.19
CA LYS A 112 15.22 -9.92 -8.92
C LYS A 112 15.62 -10.43 -10.29
N ALA A 113 16.02 -11.70 -10.40
CA ALA A 113 16.38 -12.31 -11.68
C ALA A 113 15.17 -12.38 -12.64
N ARG A 114 13.98 -12.69 -12.12
CA ARG A 114 12.73 -12.70 -12.89
C ARG A 114 12.43 -11.33 -13.51
N VAL A 115 12.48 -10.26 -12.71
CA VAL A 115 12.24 -8.89 -13.18
C VAL A 115 13.35 -8.42 -14.11
N SER A 116 14.62 -8.74 -13.81
CA SER A 116 15.75 -8.41 -14.68
C SER A 116 15.61 -9.02 -16.07
N ARG A 117 15.21 -10.29 -16.17
CA ARG A 117 14.93 -10.93 -17.47
C ARG A 117 13.79 -10.24 -18.23
N TRP A 118 12.76 -9.80 -17.53
CA TRP A 118 11.65 -9.05 -18.13
C TRP A 118 12.04 -7.63 -18.60
N LEU A 119 13.16 -7.08 -18.10
CA LEU A 119 13.72 -5.78 -18.49
C LEU A 119 14.77 -5.87 -19.62
N GLU A 120 15.10 -7.08 -20.09
CA GLU A 120 16.07 -7.28 -21.17
C GLU A 120 15.58 -6.66 -22.51
N PRO A 121 16.49 -6.18 -23.38
CA PRO A 121 16.11 -5.65 -24.69
C PRO A 121 15.22 -6.60 -25.49
N GLY A 122 14.13 -6.07 -26.04
CA GLY A 122 13.12 -6.86 -26.76
C GLY A 122 12.03 -7.48 -25.88
N GLN A 123 12.10 -7.32 -24.55
CA GLN A 123 11.02 -7.70 -23.64
C GLN A 123 10.11 -6.50 -23.31
N PRO A 124 8.84 -6.74 -22.92
CA PRO A 124 7.90 -5.67 -22.62
C PRO A 124 8.38 -4.71 -21.53
N GLY A 125 9.04 -5.22 -20.48
CA GLY A 125 9.58 -4.40 -19.39
C GLY A 125 10.62 -3.38 -19.86
N HIS A 126 11.43 -3.71 -20.87
CA HIS A 126 12.40 -2.78 -21.45
C HIS A 126 11.71 -1.59 -22.14
N ALA A 127 10.70 -1.87 -22.96
CA ALA A 127 9.91 -0.85 -23.62
C ALA A 127 9.19 0.05 -22.60
N ILE A 128 8.69 -0.53 -21.51
CA ILE A 128 7.96 0.21 -20.46
C ILE A 128 8.91 1.10 -19.62
N PHE A 129 9.96 0.53 -19.05
CA PHE A 129 10.83 1.23 -18.09
C PHE A 129 11.97 2.01 -18.73
N THR A 130 12.62 1.45 -19.75
CA THR A 130 13.79 2.08 -20.37
C THR A 130 13.39 3.05 -21.46
N GLU A 131 12.61 2.60 -22.45
CA GLU A 131 12.19 3.44 -23.58
C GLU A 131 11.09 4.41 -23.16
N GLY A 132 10.07 3.90 -22.47
CA GLY A 132 8.94 4.66 -21.92
C GLY A 132 9.31 5.51 -20.69
N LYS A 133 10.50 5.34 -20.12
CA LYS A 133 10.99 6.07 -18.93
C LYS A 133 10.00 6.04 -17.76
N LEU A 134 9.32 4.90 -17.57
CA LEU A 134 8.36 4.72 -16.48
C LEU A 134 9.03 4.99 -15.12
N ARG A 135 8.31 5.72 -14.27
CA ARG A 135 8.56 5.79 -12.84
C ARG A 135 7.35 5.22 -12.09
N VAL A 136 7.63 4.51 -11.01
CA VAL A 136 6.61 3.84 -10.20
C VAL A 136 6.62 4.43 -8.79
N CYS A 137 5.45 4.79 -8.31
CA CYS A 137 5.21 5.08 -6.90
C CYS A 137 4.46 3.91 -6.28
N LEU A 138 5.05 3.28 -5.27
CA LEU A 138 4.36 2.33 -4.40
C LEU A 138 3.68 3.13 -3.29
N PHE A 139 2.36 3.15 -3.29
CA PHE A 139 1.58 3.86 -2.29
C PHE A 139 1.12 2.88 -1.21
N ASP A 140 1.78 2.93 -0.05
CA ASP A 140 1.57 2.02 1.08
C ASP A 140 0.62 2.66 2.10
N GLY A 141 -0.56 2.07 2.31
CA GLY A 141 -1.55 2.60 3.24
C GLY A 141 -2.61 1.60 3.67
N PHE A 142 -3.10 1.72 4.89
CA PHE A 142 -4.10 0.81 5.45
C PHE A 142 -5.56 1.22 5.18
N LEU A 143 -5.82 2.46 4.78
CA LEU A 143 -7.17 2.97 4.48
C LEU A 143 -7.42 3.25 2.98
N LEU A 144 -6.45 2.96 2.11
CA LEU A 144 -6.52 3.33 0.69
C LEU A 144 -7.81 2.90 -0.03
N TYR A 145 -8.42 1.79 0.39
CA TYR A 145 -9.64 1.23 -0.21
C TYR A 145 -10.86 1.28 0.72
N CYS A 146 -10.97 2.31 1.55
CA CYS A 146 -12.24 2.66 2.21
C CYS A 146 -13.06 3.62 1.34
N LYS A 147 -14.37 3.74 1.62
CA LYS A 147 -15.29 4.53 0.77
C LYS A 147 -14.96 6.02 0.80
N GLU A 148 -14.45 6.51 1.91
CA GLU A 148 -14.03 7.89 2.12
C GLU A 148 -12.84 8.26 1.22
N MET A 149 -12.05 7.26 0.81
CA MET A 149 -10.88 7.43 -0.07
C MET A 149 -11.22 7.29 -1.57
N GLU A 150 -12.50 7.32 -1.98
CA GLU A 150 -12.89 7.12 -3.39
C GLU A 150 -12.13 8.05 -4.36
N THR A 151 -11.92 9.31 -3.99
CA THR A 151 -11.14 10.26 -4.80
C THR A 151 -9.67 9.86 -4.92
N THR A 152 -9.06 9.41 -3.82
CA THR A 152 -7.70 8.89 -3.78
C THR A 152 -7.56 7.60 -4.59
N MET A 153 -8.53 6.68 -4.47
CA MET A 153 -8.58 5.42 -5.24
C MET A 153 -8.54 5.68 -6.75
N SER A 154 -9.16 6.76 -7.23
CA SER A 154 -9.15 7.13 -8.65
C SER A 154 -7.78 7.56 -9.17
N LEU A 155 -6.87 7.94 -8.26
CA LEU A 155 -5.47 8.28 -8.57
C LEU A 155 -4.55 7.05 -8.52
N ILE A 156 -5.04 5.90 -8.05
CA ILE A 156 -4.28 4.66 -7.97
C ILE A 156 -4.49 3.83 -9.23
N ASP A 157 -3.40 3.58 -9.93
CA ASP A 157 -3.35 2.92 -11.23
C ASP A 157 -3.44 1.39 -11.13
N ILE A 158 -2.81 0.79 -10.13
CA ILE A 158 -2.84 -0.65 -9.84
C ILE A 158 -3.20 -0.82 -8.37
N LYS A 159 -4.27 -1.54 -8.06
CA LYS A 159 -4.80 -1.65 -6.70
C LYS A 159 -4.59 -3.07 -6.14
N LEU A 160 -3.76 -3.23 -5.11
CA LEU A 160 -3.43 -4.52 -4.51
C LEU A 160 -3.89 -4.54 -3.05
N PHE A 161 -4.61 -5.59 -2.66
CA PHE A 161 -5.16 -5.73 -1.31
C PHE A 161 -4.65 -7.00 -0.61
N LEU A 162 -4.03 -6.82 0.55
CA LEU A 162 -3.47 -7.87 1.39
C LEU A 162 -4.46 -8.27 2.48
N LEU A 163 -4.61 -9.58 2.66
CA LEU A 163 -5.47 -10.18 3.68
C LEU A 163 -4.66 -10.69 4.86
N VAL A 164 -5.15 -10.44 6.07
CA VAL A 164 -4.57 -10.90 7.33
C VAL A 164 -5.69 -11.18 8.32
N SER A 165 -5.54 -12.19 9.17
CA SER A 165 -6.47 -12.43 10.27
C SER A 165 -6.30 -11.40 11.39
N ARG A 166 -7.35 -11.24 12.20
CA ARG A 166 -7.30 -10.42 13.41
C ARG A 166 -6.17 -10.87 14.32
N ALA A 167 -6.07 -12.18 14.55
CA ALA A 167 -5.10 -12.76 15.46
C ALA A 167 -3.66 -12.40 15.06
N LYS A 168 -3.33 -12.52 13.76
CA LYS A 168 -1.99 -12.22 13.25
C LYS A 168 -1.72 -10.72 13.20
N ALA A 169 -2.70 -9.91 12.79
CA ALA A 169 -2.57 -8.44 12.79
C ALA A 169 -2.35 -7.90 14.21
N GLN A 170 -3.13 -8.38 15.19
CA GLN A 170 -3.01 -8.03 16.60
C GLN A 170 -1.65 -8.43 17.17
N GLN A 171 -1.23 -9.69 16.98
CA GLN A 171 0.07 -10.17 17.44
C GLN A 171 1.22 -9.29 16.92
N ARG A 172 1.18 -8.91 15.64
CA ARG A 172 2.20 -8.07 15.01
C ARG A 172 2.15 -6.61 15.49
N ARG A 173 0.95 -6.04 15.68
CA ARG A 173 0.76 -4.68 16.17
C ARG A 173 1.27 -4.53 17.60
N GLU A 174 0.91 -5.48 18.47
CA GLU A 174 1.33 -5.50 19.89
C GLU A 174 2.83 -5.75 20.07
N ALA A 175 3.48 -6.41 19.09
CA ALA A 175 4.92 -6.61 19.07
C ALA A 175 5.73 -5.39 18.61
N ARG A 176 5.08 -4.31 18.14
CA ARG A 176 5.78 -3.08 17.77
C ARG A 176 6.20 -2.31 19.02
N ASP A 177 7.38 -1.69 18.97
CA ASP A 177 7.88 -0.85 20.07
C ASP A 177 6.99 0.39 20.30
N GLY A 178 6.44 0.90 19.20
CA GLY A 178 5.54 2.05 19.08
C GLY A 178 5.65 2.67 17.68
N TYR A 179 5.19 3.89 17.52
CA TYR A 179 5.06 4.61 16.25
C TYR A 179 5.63 6.01 16.40
N VAL A 180 6.43 6.45 15.43
CA VAL A 180 6.86 7.85 15.36
C VAL A 180 5.69 8.72 14.87
N THR A 181 5.38 9.80 15.58
CA THR A 181 4.32 10.77 15.22
C THR A 181 4.91 12.13 14.88
N LEU A 182 4.05 13.08 14.47
CA LEU A 182 4.45 14.49 14.30
C LEU A 182 4.95 15.12 15.61
N GLU A 183 4.43 14.67 16.75
CA GLU A 183 4.64 15.29 18.06
C GLU A 183 5.52 14.46 19.00
N GLY A 184 5.95 13.27 18.55
CA GLY A 184 6.90 12.43 19.28
C GLY A 184 6.73 10.95 18.98
N PHE A 185 6.36 10.19 20.00
CA PHE A 185 6.29 8.73 19.93
C PHE A 185 4.99 8.23 20.57
N TRP A 186 4.21 7.50 19.80
CA TRP A 186 2.96 6.88 20.24
C TRP A 186 3.18 5.40 20.55
N LYS A 187 2.59 4.94 21.66
CA LYS A 187 2.49 3.51 21.97
C LYS A 187 1.03 3.17 22.24
N ASP A 188 0.54 2.16 21.53
CA ASP A 188 -0.84 1.70 21.66
C ASP A 188 -1.18 1.40 23.13
N PRO A 189 -2.20 2.06 23.72
CA PRO A 189 -2.61 1.77 25.09
C PRO A 189 -3.29 0.40 25.20
N PRO A 190 -3.41 -0.18 26.41
CA PRO A 190 -4.06 -1.47 26.60
C PRO A 190 -5.48 -1.54 25.99
N GLY A 191 -5.69 -2.55 25.14
CA GLY A 191 -6.96 -2.77 24.44
C GLY A 191 -7.18 -1.87 23.22
N TYR A 192 -6.16 -1.14 22.74
CA TYR A 192 -6.28 -0.29 21.54
C TYR A 192 -6.75 -1.06 20.31
N VAL A 193 -6.24 -2.29 20.10
CA VAL A 193 -6.64 -3.11 18.95
C VAL A 193 -8.13 -3.44 18.96
N ASP A 194 -8.67 -3.81 20.13
CA ASP A 194 -10.07 -4.18 20.28
C ASP A 194 -11.02 -2.98 20.21
N LYS A 195 -10.55 -1.81 20.66
CA LYS A 195 -11.36 -0.59 20.77
C LYS A 195 -11.30 0.30 19.54
N ILE A 196 -10.21 0.25 18.77
CA ILE A 196 -9.89 1.18 17.70
C ILE A 196 -9.53 0.43 16.41
N VAL A 197 -8.36 -0.21 16.39
CA VAL A 197 -7.75 -0.75 15.15
C VAL A 197 -8.68 -1.72 14.42
N TRP A 198 -9.15 -2.77 15.10
CA TRP A 198 -9.95 -3.80 14.44
C TRP A 198 -11.37 -3.32 14.10
N PRO A 199 -12.11 -2.64 14.99
CA PRO A 199 -13.40 -2.04 14.63
C PRO A 199 -13.31 -1.10 13.42
N ASN A 200 -12.28 -0.25 13.34
CA ASN A 200 -12.10 0.65 12.21
C ASN A 200 -11.75 -0.08 10.92
N TYR A 201 -10.91 -1.11 10.99
CA TYR A 201 -10.63 -1.95 9.83
C TYR A 201 -11.91 -2.59 9.28
N VAL A 202 -12.75 -3.15 10.16
CA VAL A 202 -14.06 -3.71 9.79
C VAL A 202 -14.94 -2.63 9.15
N GLU A 203 -15.09 -1.49 9.81
CA GLU A 203 -15.93 -0.39 9.34
C GLU A 203 -15.52 0.09 7.93
N ALA A 204 -14.23 0.31 7.73
CA ALA A 204 -13.65 0.81 6.49
C ALA A 204 -13.68 -0.21 5.33
N HIS A 205 -13.57 -1.51 5.61
CA HIS A 205 -13.33 -2.53 4.57
C HIS A 205 -14.40 -3.60 4.44
N GLN A 206 -15.37 -3.72 5.35
CA GLN A 206 -16.43 -4.75 5.29
C GLN A 206 -17.14 -4.83 3.92
N TRP A 207 -17.23 -3.71 3.19
CA TRP A 207 -17.85 -3.65 1.87
C TRP A 207 -17.07 -4.40 0.77
N LEU A 208 -15.79 -4.72 1.00
CA LEU A 208 -14.97 -5.55 0.12
C LEU A 208 -15.21 -7.05 0.33
N PHE A 209 -15.97 -7.44 1.36
CA PHE A 209 -16.15 -8.83 1.78
C PHE A 209 -17.62 -9.28 1.65
N GLU A 210 -17.82 -10.58 1.46
CA GLU A 210 -19.14 -11.19 1.53
C GLU A 210 -19.70 -11.05 2.95
N GLU A 211 -20.98 -10.65 3.04
CA GLU A 211 -21.71 -10.49 4.32
C GLU A 211 -21.04 -9.53 5.32
N GLY A 212 -20.08 -8.72 4.88
CA GLY A 212 -19.32 -7.82 5.75
C GLY A 212 -18.26 -8.51 6.62
N ASN A 213 -17.98 -9.80 6.41
CA ASN A 213 -17.02 -10.56 7.20
C ASN A 213 -15.58 -10.36 6.68
N VAL A 214 -14.80 -9.48 7.32
CA VAL A 214 -13.41 -9.17 6.92
C VAL A 214 -12.40 -10.32 7.11
N GLU A 215 -12.78 -11.39 7.81
CA GLU A 215 -12.01 -12.64 7.88
C GLU A 215 -12.59 -13.74 6.96
N GLY A 216 -13.62 -13.39 6.19
CA GLY A 216 -14.31 -14.27 5.25
C GLY A 216 -13.81 -14.14 3.81
N ARG A 217 -14.70 -14.44 2.86
CA ARG A 217 -14.39 -14.33 1.43
C ARG A 217 -14.55 -12.90 0.95
N LEU A 218 -13.69 -12.51 0.00
CA LEU A 218 -13.83 -11.24 -0.71
C LEU A 218 -15.03 -11.28 -1.66
N ASN A 219 -15.70 -10.15 -1.79
CA ASN A 219 -16.76 -9.97 -2.77
C ASN A 219 -16.15 -9.71 -4.15
N GLU A 220 -16.02 -10.76 -4.97
CA GLU A 220 -15.36 -10.69 -6.28
C GLU A 220 -16.01 -9.66 -7.23
N LYS A 221 -17.32 -9.43 -7.12
CA LYS A 221 -18.00 -8.40 -7.94
C LYS A 221 -17.50 -7.01 -7.61
N VAL A 222 -17.41 -6.69 -6.31
CA VAL A 222 -16.90 -5.40 -5.84
C VAL A 222 -15.44 -5.22 -6.25
N LEU A 223 -14.62 -6.26 -6.12
CA LEU A 223 -13.23 -6.23 -6.54
C LEU A 223 -13.10 -5.97 -8.05
N GLN A 224 -13.91 -6.63 -8.87
CA GLN A 224 -13.93 -6.41 -10.31
C GLN A 224 -14.39 -4.98 -10.66
N GLU A 225 -15.47 -4.50 -10.05
CA GLU A 225 -16.01 -3.14 -10.27
C GLU A 225 -14.99 -2.04 -9.90
N LYS A 226 -14.23 -2.25 -8.82
CA LYS A 226 -13.22 -1.30 -8.32
C LYS A 226 -11.82 -1.55 -8.85
N ASP A 227 -11.66 -2.59 -9.68
CA ASP A 227 -10.39 -3.05 -10.22
C ASP A 227 -9.33 -3.33 -9.13
N ILE A 228 -9.75 -3.90 -7.99
CA ILE A 228 -8.88 -4.27 -6.87
C ILE A 228 -8.46 -5.74 -7.01
N LYS A 229 -7.15 -6.00 -6.93
CA LYS A 229 -6.56 -7.32 -7.05
C LYS A 229 -6.18 -7.86 -5.67
N ALA A 230 -6.48 -9.12 -5.42
CA ALA A 230 -6.16 -9.83 -4.19
C ALA A 230 -5.91 -11.32 -4.47
N GLN A 231 -5.30 -12.03 -3.52
CA GLN A 231 -5.05 -13.47 -3.62
C GLN A 231 -6.33 -14.29 -3.33
N LEU A 232 -7.27 -14.28 -4.28
CA LEU A 232 -8.57 -14.96 -4.15
C LEU A 232 -8.43 -16.46 -3.88
N GLY A 233 -9.27 -16.99 -2.98
CA GLY A 233 -9.34 -18.42 -2.66
C GLY A 233 -8.12 -18.99 -1.91
N LYS A 234 -7.14 -18.16 -1.53
CA LYS A 234 -5.95 -18.59 -0.79
C LYS A 234 -6.08 -18.50 0.74
N GLY A 235 -7.16 -17.88 1.21
CA GLY A 235 -7.41 -17.64 2.64
C GLY A 235 -6.67 -16.41 3.16
N LEU A 236 -6.64 -16.28 4.48
CA LEU A 236 -5.91 -15.23 5.20
C LEU A 236 -4.46 -15.65 5.45
N ASP A 237 -3.63 -14.69 5.87
CA ASP A 237 -2.32 -14.95 6.47
C ASP A 237 -1.28 -15.63 5.57
N ILE A 238 -1.44 -15.49 4.26
CA ILE A 238 -0.49 -15.95 3.24
C ILE A 238 0.93 -15.47 3.59
N ASP A 239 1.91 -16.34 3.39
CA ASP A 239 3.30 -16.02 3.69
C ASP A 239 3.86 -14.96 2.73
N MET A 240 4.83 -14.20 3.21
CA MET A 240 5.36 -13.05 2.47
C MET A 240 6.08 -13.45 1.18
N GLU A 241 6.63 -14.66 1.08
CA GLU A 241 7.28 -15.11 -0.16
C GLU A 241 6.25 -15.34 -1.27
N THR A 242 5.17 -16.03 -0.93
CA THR A 242 4.03 -16.26 -1.85
C THR A 242 3.37 -14.94 -2.23
N THR A 243 3.19 -14.03 -1.28
CA THR A 243 2.62 -12.69 -1.56
C THR A 243 3.55 -11.84 -2.44
N LEU A 244 4.86 -11.88 -2.23
CA LEU A 244 5.84 -11.17 -3.05
C LEU A 244 5.79 -11.65 -4.50
N GLU A 245 5.83 -12.96 -4.71
CA GLU A 245 5.78 -13.57 -6.05
C GLU A 245 4.47 -13.23 -6.77
N TRP A 246 3.33 -13.39 -6.10
CA TRP A 246 2.02 -13.00 -6.66
C TRP A 246 1.98 -11.51 -7.04
N THR A 247 2.53 -10.64 -6.19
CA THR A 247 2.52 -9.20 -6.41
C THR A 247 3.36 -8.81 -7.62
N ILE A 248 4.55 -9.39 -7.77
CA ILE A 248 5.44 -9.14 -8.91
C ILE A 248 4.77 -9.56 -10.22
N GLU A 249 4.20 -10.76 -10.29
CA GLU A 249 3.53 -11.22 -11.52
C GLU A 249 2.28 -10.39 -11.83
N THR A 250 1.54 -9.95 -10.81
CA THR A 250 0.39 -9.05 -10.99
C THR A 250 0.82 -7.69 -11.53
N ILE A 251 1.89 -7.10 -10.99
CA ILE A 251 2.43 -5.82 -11.46
C ILE A 251 2.93 -5.93 -12.90
N ILE A 252 3.69 -6.98 -13.24
CA ILE A 252 4.17 -7.20 -14.61
C ILE A 252 2.98 -7.27 -15.58
N THR A 253 2.00 -8.13 -15.29
CA THR A 253 0.81 -8.33 -16.14
C THR A 253 0.05 -7.03 -16.36
N GLU A 254 -0.13 -6.25 -15.30
CA GLU A 254 -0.91 -5.03 -15.33
C GLU A 254 -0.16 -3.87 -16.02
N LEU A 255 1.16 -3.79 -15.87
CA LEU A 255 1.99 -2.84 -16.61
C LEU A 255 2.00 -3.14 -18.11
N GLU A 256 2.07 -4.41 -18.50
CA GLU A 256 1.95 -4.84 -19.89
C GLU A 256 0.57 -4.49 -20.46
N ARG A 257 -0.52 -4.83 -19.76
CA ARG A 257 -1.89 -4.48 -20.15
C ARG A 257 -2.03 -2.98 -20.43
N ARG A 258 -1.56 -2.14 -19.51
CA ARG A 258 -1.61 -0.67 -19.63
C ARG A 258 -0.76 -0.14 -20.78
N ALA A 259 0.37 -0.79 -21.08
CA ALA A 259 1.21 -0.41 -22.21
C ALA A 259 0.51 -0.71 -23.55
N THR A 260 -0.18 -1.84 -23.65
CA THR A 260 -0.99 -2.19 -24.83
C THR A 260 -2.16 -1.23 -25.02
N GLU A 261 -2.90 -0.90 -23.96
CA GLU A 261 -4.06 0.03 -24.03
C GLU A 261 -3.69 1.45 -24.41
N LYS A 262 -2.45 1.89 -24.13
CA LYS A 262 -1.94 3.20 -24.58
C LYS A 262 -1.51 3.21 -26.06
N ALA A 263 -1.28 2.04 -26.65
CA ALA A 263 -0.83 1.91 -28.03
C ALA A 263 -1.99 1.81 -29.04
N GLU A 264 -3.20 1.49 -28.56
CA GLU A 264 -4.47 1.48 -29.30
C GLU A 264 -5.11 2.87 -29.38
#